data_AF-A0A350PIB7-F1
#
_entry.id   AF-A0A350PIB7-F1
#
_cell.length_a   1.000
_cell.length_b   1.000
_cell.length_c   1.000
_cell.angle_alpha   90.00
_cell.angle_beta   90.00
_cell.angle_gamma   90.00
#
_symmetry.space_group_name_H-M   'P 1'
#
loop_
_entity.id
_entity.type
_entity.pdbx_description
1 polymer ?
#
loop_
_entity_poly.entity_id
_entity_poly.type
_entity_poly.pdbx_seq_one_letter_code
_entity_poly.pdbx_strand_id
1 'polypeptide(L)' 'DESYEGNPLVNAMSIGLVEAGKTVSAISEGIGNPVIIVGASTGRDGIHGATFASEEISEESEAKRPSVQVGDPFT' A
#
# COMPACT_ATOMS: atom_id res chain seq x y z
N ASP A 1 2.79 -11.93 -24.80
CA ASP A 1 3.13 -13.17 -24.09
C ASP A 1 1.87 -13.57 -23.35
N GLU A 2 1.33 -14.75 -23.65
CA GLU A 2 0.11 -15.26 -23.02
C GLU A 2 0.27 -15.36 -21.49
N SER A 3 1.51 -15.45 -20.99
CA SER A 3 1.82 -15.68 -19.57
C SER A 3 1.46 -14.52 -18.63
N TYR A 4 1.17 -13.32 -19.14
CA TYR A 4 0.81 -12.14 -18.32
C TYR A 4 -0.58 -11.57 -18.65
N GLU A 5 -1.33 -12.27 -19.50
CA GLU A 5 -2.69 -11.90 -19.83
C GLU A 5 -3.60 -12.11 -18.60
N GLY A 6 -4.41 -11.10 -18.25
CA GLY A 6 -5.25 -11.13 -17.04
C GLY A 6 -4.52 -10.87 -15.70
N ASN A 7 -3.20 -11.06 -15.64
CA ASN A 7 -2.39 -10.79 -14.45
C ASN A 7 -1.02 -10.14 -14.80
N PRO A 8 -0.99 -8.83 -15.07
CA PRO A 8 0.24 -8.14 -15.43
C PRO A 8 1.17 -7.96 -14.23
N LEU A 9 2.48 -8.05 -14.46
CA LEU A 9 3.47 -7.70 -13.45
C LEU A 9 3.73 -6.19 -13.44
N VAL A 10 3.55 -5.57 -12.27
CA VAL A 10 3.82 -4.14 -12.05
C VAL A 10 4.80 -3.98 -10.89
N ASN A 11 6.06 -3.67 -11.21
CA ASN A 11 7.10 -3.37 -10.21
C ASN A 11 7.43 -1.88 -10.24
N ALA A 12 7.48 -1.24 -9.07
CA ALA A 12 7.83 0.17 -8.91
C ALA A 12 8.99 0.33 -7.92
N MET A 13 9.97 1.18 -8.25
CA MET A 13 11.13 1.49 -7.41
C MET A 13 11.16 3.00 -7.11
N SER A 14 11.54 3.37 -5.89
CA SER A 14 11.77 4.76 -5.48
C SER A 14 13.16 4.91 -4.86
N ILE A 15 13.82 6.04 -5.12
CA ILE A 15 15.15 6.39 -4.62
C ILE A 15 15.11 7.84 -4.13
N GLY A 16 15.70 8.09 -2.95
CA GLY A 16 15.85 9.43 -2.38
C GLY A 16 17.20 9.57 -1.66
N LEU A 17 17.61 10.82 -1.42
CA LEU A 17 18.81 11.13 -0.65
C LEU A 17 18.43 11.46 0.80
N VAL A 18 19.27 11.04 1.74
CA VAL A 18 19.16 11.36 3.17
C VAL A 18 20.52 11.73 3.72
N GLU A 19 20.56 12.67 4.66
CA GLU A 19 21.80 13.04 5.34
C GLU A 19 22.29 11.88 6.23
N ALA A 20 23.60 11.63 6.23
CA ALA A 20 24.20 10.57 7.03
C ALA A 20 23.84 10.74 8.52
N GLY A 21 23.38 9.65 9.14
CA GLY A 21 22.95 9.65 10.54
C GLY A 21 21.55 10.21 10.81
N LYS A 22 20.82 10.70 9.79
CA LYS A 22 19.44 11.20 9.92
C LYS A 22 18.38 10.22 9.40
N THR A 23 18.70 8.94 9.35
CA THR A 23 17.72 7.89 9.05
C THR A 23 16.78 7.68 10.24
N VAL A 24 15.49 7.59 9.97
CA VAL A 24 14.46 7.32 11.00
C VAL A 24 14.29 5.80 11.17
N SER A 25 14.12 5.35 12.42
CA SER A 25 13.82 3.95 12.74
C SER A 25 12.33 3.65 12.56
N ALA A 26 12.01 2.45 12.06
CA ALA A 26 10.64 1.92 12.02
C ALA A 26 10.22 1.21 13.33
N ILE A 27 11.06 1.25 14.37
CA ILE A 27 10.78 0.68 15.69
C ILE A 27 10.31 1.80 16.63
N SER A 28 9.22 1.53 17.35
CA SER A 28 8.70 2.39 18.41
C SER A 28 8.80 1.68 19.77
N GLU A 29 9.32 2.37 20.77
CA GLU A 29 9.49 1.86 22.15
C GLU A 29 9.05 2.93 23.17
N GLY A 30 8.73 2.52 24.40
CA GLY A 30 8.37 3.41 25.50
C GLY A 30 6.86 3.53 25.76
N ILE A 31 6.47 3.28 27.00
CA ILE A 31 5.06 3.35 27.45
C ILE A 31 4.60 4.82 27.48
N GLY A 32 3.41 5.08 26.96
CA GLY A 32 2.78 6.41 26.98
C GLY A 32 3.14 7.32 25.81
N ASN A 33 4.00 6.87 24.88
CA ASN A 33 4.31 7.62 23.68
C ASN A 33 3.07 7.75 22.77
N PRO A 34 2.78 8.96 22.25
CA PRO A 34 1.64 9.16 21.37
C PRO A 34 1.87 8.53 20.00
N VAL A 35 0.83 7.91 19.45
CA VAL A 35 0.78 7.47 18.05
C VAL A 35 -0.03 8.49 17.28
N ILE A 36 0.56 9.09 16.25
CA ILE A 36 -0.07 10.16 15.47
C ILE A 36 -0.33 9.63 14.06
N ILE A 37 -1.57 9.74 13.60
CA ILE A 37 -1.96 9.48 12.22
C ILE A 37 -2.08 10.85 11.54
N VAL A 38 -1.26 11.08 10.52
CA VAL A 38 -1.22 12.36 9.77
C VAL A 38 -1.31 12.05 8.28
N GLY A 39 -2.14 12.81 7.57
CA GLY A 39 -2.38 12.67 6.13
C GLY A 39 -3.84 12.93 5.78
N ALA A 40 -4.29 12.37 4.65
CA ALA A 40 -5.68 12.41 4.22
C ALA A 40 -6.64 11.72 5.22
N SER A 41 -7.93 12.06 5.14
CA SER A 41 -8.98 11.40 5.94
C SER A 41 -9.13 9.94 5.53
N THR A 42 -9.37 9.05 6.50
CA THR A 42 -9.60 7.63 6.23
C THR A 42 -10.90 7.41 5.43
N GLY A 43 -10.77 6.79 4.26
CA GLY A 43 -11.86 6.41 3.37
C GLY A 43 -12.31 4.95 3.52
N ARG A 44 -13.02 4.45 2.51
CA ARG A 44 -13.43 3.04 2.38
C ARG A 44 -12.64 2.27 1.32
N ASP A 45 -11.66 2.92 0.71
CA ASP A 45 -10.79 2.36 -0.31
C ASP A 45 -9.77 1.38 0.30
N GLY A 46 -9.35 0.38 -0.48
CA GLY A 46 -8.34 -0.58 -0.02
C GLY A 46 -8.79 -1.58 1.07
N ILE A 47 -10.07 -1.58 1.47
CA ILE A 47 -10.59 -2.53 2.46
C ILE A 47 -10.42 -3.96 1.93
N HIS A 48 -9.76 -4.82 2.70
CA HIS A 48 -9.32 -6.18 2.32
C HIS A 48 -8.24 -6.27 1.22
N GLY A 49 -7.55 -5.17 0.89
CA GLY A 49 -6.50 -5.16 -0.14
C GLY A 49 -5.37 -6.16 0.09
N ALA A 50 -4.93 -6.37 1.35
CA ALA A 50 -3.87 -7.34 1.66
C ALA A 50 -4.32 -8.79 1.42
N THR A 51 -5.56 -9.12 1.76
CA THR A 51 -6.15 -10.43 1.49
C THR A 51 -6.29 -10.63 -0.02
N PHE A 52 -6.82 -9.64 -0.73
CA PHE A 52 -6.96 -9.67 -2.18
C PHE A 52 -5.62 -9.90 -2.89
N ALA A 53 -4.55 -9.23 -2.45
CA ALA A 53 -3.21 -9.39 -3.01
C ALA A 53 -2.56 -10.76 -2.71
N SER A 54 -3.15 -11.56 -1.82
CA SER A 54 -2.64 -12.87 -1.41
C SER A 54 -3.44 -14.04 -2.01
N GLU A 55 -4.54 -13.77 -2.71
CA GLU A 55 -5.40 -14.77 -3.34
C GLU A 55 -5.07 -14.92 -4.83
N GLU A 56 -5.41 -16.07 -5.41
CA GLU A 56 -5.32 -16.27 -6.85
C GLU A 56 -6.38 -15.42 -7.57
N ILE A 57 -5.97 -14.72 -8.63
CA ILE A 57 -6.88 -13.88 -9.41
C ILE A 57 -7.74 -14.77 -10.29
N SER A 58 -9.07 -14.68 -10.13
CA SER A 58 -10.06 -15.37 -10.96
C SER A 58 -11.11 -14.39 -11.49
N GLU A 59 -12.05 -14.84 -12.32
CA GLU A 59 -13.16 -14.01 -12.78
C GLU A 59 -14.02 -13.46 -11.62
N GLU A 60 -14.10 -14.18 -10.49
CA GLU A 60 -14.80 -13.72 -9.29
C GLU A 60 -14.10 -12.53 -8.59
N SER A 61 -12.81 -12.32 -8.87
CA SER A 61 -12.03 -11.19 -8.35
C SER A 61 -12.52 -9.85 -8.88
N GLU A 62 -13.27 -9.80 -9.99
CA GLU A 62 -13.87 -8.56 -10.47
C GLU A 62 -14.84 -7.91 -9.46
N ALA A 63 -15.52 -8.73 -8.65
CA ALA A 63 -16.41 -8.22 -7.59
C ALA A 63 -15.64 -7.58 -6.42
N LYS A 64 -14.32 -7.85 -6.31
CA LYS A 64 -13.43 -7.32 -5.26
C LYS A 64 -12.71 -6.02 -5.66
N ARG A 65 -13.11 -5.39 -6.77
CA ARG A 65 -12.64 -4.04 -7.18
C ARG A 65 -12.61 -2.98 -6.06
N PRO A 66 -13.53 -2.96 -5.06
CA PRO A 66 -13.44 -2.03 -3.93
C PRO A 66 -12.19 -2.17 -3.05
N SER A 67 -11.46 -3.28 -3.13
CA SER A 67 -10.21 -3.52 -2.40
C SER A 67 -8.99 -2.81 -3.02
N VAL A 68 -9.17 -2.11 -4.15
CA VAL A 68 -8.15 -1.27 -4.77
C VAL A 68 -8.12 0.10 -4.10
N GLN A 69 -6.91 0.59 -3.81
CA GLN A 69 -6.70 1.93 -3.24
C GLN A 69 -6.76 3.01 -4.32
N VAL A 70 -7.23 4.19 -3.94
CA VAL A 70 -7.23 5.38 -4.82
C VAL A 70 -6.25 6.39 -4.24
N GLY A 71 -5.09 6.54 -4.88
CA GLY A 71 -4.09 7.51 -4.47
C GLY A 71 -4.44 8.94 -4.93
N ASP A 72 -4.24 9.92 -4.05
CA ASP A 72 -4.23 11.34 -4.39
C ASP A 72 -2.80 11.88 -4.27
N PRO A 73 -2.14 12.27 -5.38
CA PRO A 73 -0.76 12.73 -5.34
C PRO A 73 -0.60 14.19 -4.84
N PHE A 74 -1.68 14.93 -4.61
CA PHE A 74 -1.62 16.36 -4.27
C PHE A 74 -1.84 16.67 -2.79
N THR A 75 -2.41 15.74 -2.02
CA THR A 75 -2.87 15.95 -0.64
C THR A 75 -2.11 15.06 0.35
#